data_AF-A0A2D4LSZ9-F1
#
_entry.id   AF-A0A2D4LSZ9-F1
#
_cell.length_a   1.000
_cell.length_b   1.000
_cell.length_c   1.000
_cell.angle_alpha   90.00
_cell.angle_beta   90.00
_cell.angle_gamma   90.00
#
_symmetry.space_group_name_H-M   'P 1'
#
loop_
_entity.id
_entity.type
_entity.pdbx_description
1 polymer ?
#
loop_
_entity_poly.entity_id
_entity_poly.type
_entity_poly.pdbx_seq_one_letter_code
_entity_poly.pdbx_strand_id
1 'polypeptide(L)'
;HVAIGHSMGLGLATLTLFILIPAVCFWILKDNWTFLESVYFCFISLSTIGLGDFTPRIMSPPSLHGFYELSITCYLFTGLLAMLVTLETFYQLQEIRVLVRFFAPSRRPRLEEEDRVRIVTRDQLALTSNLGPCSPKTLTEKGAP
;
A
#
# COMPACT_ATOMS: atom_id res chain seq x y z
N HIS A 1 -7.72 -0.85 5.61
CA HIS A 1 -8.75 -0.90 4.56
C HIS A 1 -8.62 0.28 3.61
N VAL A 2 -8.68 1.54 4.10
CA VAL A 2 -8.54 2.75 3.25
C VAL A 2 -7.24 2.78 2.43
N ALA A 3 -6.08 2.51 3.04
CA ALA A 3 -4.79 2.51 2.32
C ALA A 3 -4.68 1.43 1.22
N ILE A 4 -5.36 0.28 1.38
CA ILE A 4 -5.39 -0.80 0.39
C ILE A 4 -6.33 -0.43 -0.77
N GLY A 5 -7.47 0.18 -0.45
CA GLY A 5 -8.36 0.72 -1.46
C GLY A 5 -7.68 1.81 -2.28
N HIS A 6 -6.88 2.67 -1.64
CA HIS A 6 -6.15 3.74 -2.32
C HIS A 6 -5.07 3.20 -3.27
N SER A 7 -4.27 2.22 -2.84
CA SER A 7 -3.24 1.63 -3.72
C SER A 7 -3.84 0.83 -4.87
N MET A 8 -4.94 0.12 -4.63
CA MET A 8 -5.67 -0.60 -5.67
C MET A 8 -6.33 0.37 -6.68
N GLY A 9 -6.87 1.48 -6.18
CA GLY A 9 -7.39 2.55 -7.02
C GLY A 9 -6.31 3.22 -7.87
N LEU A 10 -5.13 3.49 -7.29
CA LEU A 10 -4.00 4.06 -8.03
C LEU A 10 -3.49 3.12 -9.14
N GLY A 11 -3.41 1.82 -8.86
CA GLY A 11 -3.02 0.82 -9.86
C GLY A 11 -4.02 0.73 -11.01
N LEU A 12 -5.32 0.67 -10.70
CA LEU A 12 -6.37 0.62 -11.73
C LEU A 12 -6.44 1.92 -12.55
N ALA A 13 -6.29 3.08 -11.90
CA ALA A 13 -6.24 4.37 -12.58
C ALA A 13 -5.03 4.45 -13.51
N THR A 14 -3.86 4.01 -13.05
CA THR A 14 -2.65 3.98 -13.88
C THR A 14 -2.87 3.03 -15.06
N LEU A 15 -3.49 1.86 -14.87
CA LEU A 15 -3.73 0.88 -15.94
C LEU A 15 -4.66 1.44 -17.01
N THR A 16 -5.77 2.03 -16.58
CA THR A 16 -6.74 2.64 -17.50
C THR A 16 -6.15 3.83 -18.26
N LEU A 17 -5.37 4.70 -17.60
CA LEU A 17 -4.70 5.83 -18.26
C LEU A 17 -3.69 5.37 -19.32
N PHE A 18 -2.80 4.43 -18.98
CA PHE A 18 -1.77 3.94 -19.89
C PHE A 18 -2.32 3.07 -21.03
N ILE A 19 -3.54 2.53 -20.91
CA ILE A 19 -4.25 1.85 -22.01
C ILE A 19 -4.99 2.87 -22.89
N LEU A 20 -5.76 3.77 -22.29
CA LEU A 20 -6.67 4.65 -23.03
C LEU A 20 -5.93 5.74 -23.83
N ILE A 21 -4.86 6.32 -23.29
CA ILE A 21 -4.09 7.37 -23.97
C ILE A 21 -3.55 6.87 -25.33
N PRO A 22 -2.80 5.75 -25.40
CA PRO A 22 -2.31 5.23 -26.67
C PRO A 22 -3.43 4.65 -27.53
N ALA A 23 -4.50 4.07 -26.95
CA ALA A 23 -5.63 3.57 -27.72
C ALA A 23 -6.37 4.70 -28.47
N VAL A 24 -6.60 5.84 -27.82
CA VAL A 24 -7.20 7.02 -28.47
C VAL A 24 -6.24 7.60 -29.51
N CYS A 25 -4.93 7.65 -29.22
CA CYS A 25 -3.92 8.07 -30.19
C CYS A 25 -3.97 7.20 -31.45
N PHE A 26 -4.02 5.87 -31.31
CA PHE A 26 -4.12 4.95 -32.43
C PHE A 26 -5.42 5.10 -33.19
N TRP A 27 -6.55 5.23 -32.51
CA TRP A 27 -7.85 5.41 -33.16
C TRP A 27 -7.88 6.68 -34.04
N ILE A 28 -7.19 7.75 -33.63
CA ILE A 28 -7.10 8.99 -34.41
C ILE A 28 -6.04 8.90 -35.52
N LEU A 29 -4.91 8.22 -35.28
CA LEU A 29 -3.83 8.07 -36.26
C LEU A 29 -4.13 7.04 -37.35
N LYS A 30 -5.04 6.09 -37.08
CA LYS A 30 -5.34 4.95 -37.93
C LYS A 30 -6.82 4.95 -38.31
N ASP A 31 -7.13 5.52 -39.47
CA ASP A 31 -8.49 5.52 -40.02
C ASP A 31 -9.10 4.11 -40.23
N ASN A 32 -8.25 3.08 -40.35
CA ASN A 32 -8.67 1.69 -40.55
C ASN A 32 -8.83 0.89 -39.26
N TRP A 33 -8.54 1.46 -38.08
CA TRP A 33 -8.64 0.75 -36.81
C TRP A 33 -9.86 1.22 -36.04
N THR A 34 -10.64 0.26 -35.55
CA THR A 34 -11.70 0.54 -34.59
C THR A 34 -11.11 0.84 -33.22
N PHE A 35 -11.83 1.61 -32.41
CA PHE A 35 -11.44 1.88 -31.02
C PHE A 35 -11.16 0.58 -30.22
N LEU A 36 -11.95 -0.48 -30.48
CA LEU A 36 -11.78 -1.77 -29.82
C LEU A 36 -10.44 -2.43 -30.21
N GLU A 37 -10.03 -2.37 -31.47
CA GLU A 37 -8.75 -2.90 -31.95
C GLU A 37 -7.57 -2.13 -31.34
N SER A 38 -7.67 -0.80 -31.22
CA SER A 38 -6.66 0.01 -30.55
C SER A 38 -6.50 -0.34 -29.06
N VAL A 39 -7.63 -0.51 -28.35
CA VAL A 39 -7.61 -0.95 -26.94
C VAL A 39 -7.07 -2.38 -26.81
N TYR A 40 -7.45 -3.28 -27.71
CA TYR A 40 -6.96 -4.66 -27.74
C TYR A 40 -5.44 -4.69 -27.90
N PHE A 41 -4.92 -3.94 -28.87
CA PHE A 41 -3.48 -3.81 -29.11
C PHE A 41 -2.74 -3.31 -27.85
N CYS A 42 -3.22 -2.23 -27.23
CA CYS A 42 -2.62 -1.71 -26.00
C CYS A 42 -2.66 -2.74 -24.86
N PHE A 43 -3.77 -3.48 -24.73
CA PHE A 43 -3.91 -4.51 -23.70
C PHE A 43 -2.95 -5.69 -23.92
N ILE A 44 -2.83 -6.24 -25.14
CA ILE A 44 -1.92 -7.37 -25.42
C ILE A 44 -0.44 -6.96 -25.25
N SER A 45 -0.10 -5.71 -25.53
CA SER A 45 1.26 -5.18 -25.31
C SER A 45 1.56 -4.96 -23.83
N LEU A 46 0.64 -4.37 -23.06
CA LEU A 46 0.81 -4.13 -21.63
C LEU A 46 0.67 -5.39 -20.77
N SER A 47 -0.03 -6.41 -21.27
CA SER A 47 -0.06 -7.74 -20.64
C SER A 47 1.12 -8.61 -21.02
N THR A 48 2.04 -8.12 -21.87
CA THR A 48 3.18 -8.85 -22.43
C THR A 48 2.82 -10.11 -23.23
N ILE A 49 1.54 -10.29 -23.59
CA ILE A 49 1.10 -11.41 -24.44
C ILE A 49 1.71 -11.26 -25.85
N GLY A 50 1.69 -10.04 -26.40
CA GLY A 50 2.48 -9.69 -27.58
C GLY A 50 2.18 -10.49 -28.85
N LEU A 51 0.89 -10.79 -29.13
CA LEU A 51 0.49 -11.63 -30.27
C LEU A 51 0.97 -11.10 -31.63
N GLY A 52 1.12 -9.78 -31.78
CA GLY A 52 1.68 -9.15 -32.98
C GLY A 52 0.79 -9.24 -34.23
N ASP A 53 -0.44 -9.73 -34.10
CA ASP A 53 -1.45 -9.86 -35.15
C ASP A 53 -1.91 -8.50 -35.68
N PHE A 54 -2.07 -7.52 -34.79
CA PHE A 54 -2.35 -6.14 -35.14
C PHE A 54 -1.06 -5.35 -35.37
N THR A 55 -0.49 -5.48 -36.56
CA THR A 55 0.65 -4.64 -36.98
C THR A 55 0.13 -3.41 -37.72
N PRO A 56 0.58 -2.19 -37.35
CA PRO A 56 0.18 -0.98 -38.03
C PRO A 56 0.75 -0.91 -39.46
N ARG A 57 0.15 -1.61 -40.43
CA ARG A 57 0.51 -1.47 -41.85
C ARG A 57 0.05 -0.09 -42.35
N ILE A 58 0.97 0.81 -42.69
CA ILE A 58 0.67 2.11 -43.30
C ILE A 58 1.38 2.17 -44.64
N MET A 59 0.60 2.47 -45.69
CA MET A 59 1.09 2.72 -47.03
C MET A 59 1.56 4.18 -47.09
N SER A 60 2.74 4.51 -46.56
CA SER A 60 3.25 5.90 -46.48
C SER A 60 4.78 5.97 -46.50
N PRO A 61 5.37 7.12 -46.91
CA PRO A 61 6.80 7.21 -47.20
C PRO A 61 7.70 6.95 -45.98
N PRO A 62 8.88 6.31 -46.17
CA PRO A 62 9.65 5.64 -45.12
C PRO A 62 10.41 6.53 -44.12
N SER A 63 10.49 7.85 -44.34
CA SER A 63 11.44 8.71 -43.62
C SER A 63 10.99 9.19 -42.23
N LEU A 64 9.68 9.19 -41.94
CA LEU A 64 9.13 9.67 -40.65
C LEU A 64 8.48 8.55 -39.81
N HIS A 65 8.41 7.32 -40.33
CA HIS A 65 7.65 6.23 -39.70
C HIS A 65 8.33 5.69 -38.43
N GLY A 66 9.65 5.51 -38.49
CA GLY A 66 10.40 4.86 -37.41
C GLY A 66 10.33 5.60 -36.08
N PHE A 67 10.35 6.93 -36.09
CA PHE A 67 10.40 7.71 -34.85
C PHE A 67 9.08 7.66 -34.07
N TYR A 68 7.94 7.73 -34.75
CA TYR A 68 6.65 7.68 -34.06
C TYR A 68 6.34 6.25 -33.58
N GLU A 69 6.65 5.22 -34.38
CA GLU A 69 6.37 3.82 -34.04
C GLU A 69 7.26 3.36 -32.87
N LEU A 70 8.52 3.81 -32.87
CA LEU A 70 9.43 3.64 -31.75
C LEU A 70 8.95 4.39 -30.51
N SER A 71 8.51 5.64 -30.66
CA SER A 71 8.01 6.45 -29.53
C SER A 71 6.79 5.79 -28.88
N ILE A 72 5.84 5.29 -29.66
CA ILE A 72 4.65 4.61 -29.13
C ILE A 72 5.04 3.28 -28.46
N THR A 73 5.95 2.51 -29.06
CA THR A 73 6.45 1.27 -28.45
C THR A 73 7.17 1.54 -27.13
N CYS A 74 8.03 2.57 -27.08
CA CYS A 74 8.68 3.01 -25.84
C CYS A 74 7.69 3.48 -24.79
N TYR A 75 6.62 4.17 -25.18
CA TYR A 75 5.55 4.59 -24.28
C TYR A 75 4.82 3.37 -23.68
N LEU A 76 4.45 2.38 -24.50
CA LEU A 76 3.82 1.14 -24.03
C LEU A 76 4.75 0.35 -23.10
N PHE A 77 6.05 0.29 -23.42
CA PHE A 77 7.05 -0.37 -22.59
C PHE A 77 7.22 0.35 -21.24
N THR A 78 7.24 1.69 -21.24
CA THR A 78 7.31 2.49 -20.01
C THR A 78 6.04 2.32 -19.17
N GLY A 79 4.86 2.24 -19.81
CA GLY A 79 3.59 1.93 -19.14
C GLY A 79 3.59 0.54 -18.50
N LEU A 80 4.16 -0.46 -19.18
CA LEU A 80 4.36 -1.80 -18.64
C LEU A 80 5.27 -1.78 -17.41
N LEU A 81 6.43 -1.12 -17.50
CA LEU A 81 7.34 -1.01 -16.36
C LEU A 81 6.67 -0.31 -15.16
N ALA A 82 5.93 0.76 -15.40
CA ALA A 82 5.18 1.46 -14.35
C ALA A 82 4.09 0.57 -13.73
N MET A 83 3.37 -0.22 -14.55
CA MET A 83 2.42 -1.24 -14.07
C MET A 83 3.10 -2.29 -13.20
N LEU A 84 4.21 -2.87 -13.67
CA LEU A 84 4.94 -3.91 -12.97
C LEU A 84 5.50 -3.41 -11.63
N VAL A 85 6.06 -2.21 -11.60
CA VAL A 85 6.54 -1.58 -10.34
C VAL A 85 5.39 -1.33 -9.38
N THR A 86 4.25 -0.84 -9.87
CA THR A 86 3.05 -0.62 -9.05
C THR A 86 2.52 -1.94 -8.49
N LEU A 87 2.51 -2.99 -9.31
CA LEU A 87 2.08 -4.32 -8.96
C LEU A 87 3.04 -4.95 -7.93
N GLU A 88 4.35 -4.93 -8.16
CA GLU A 88 5.36 -5.41 -7.21
C GLU A 88 5.25 -4.71 -5.86
N THR A 89 5.08 -3.37 -5.88
CA THR A 89 4.84 -2.58 -4.67
C THR A 89 3.57 -3.06 -3.96
N PHE A 90 2.50 -3.34 -4.70
CA PHE A 90 1.26 -3.87 -4.14
C PHE A 90 1.43 -5.29 -3.59
N TYR A 91 2.15 -6.19 -4.27
CA TYR A 91 2.42 -7.55 -3.81
C TYR A 91 3.23 -7.55 -2.51
N GLN A 92 4.32 -6.78 -2.44
CA GLN A 92 5.10 -6.64 -1.21
C GLN A 92 4.24 -6.08 -0.06
N LEU A 93 3.42 -5.05 -0.33
CA LEU A 93 2.53 -4.46 0.67
C LEU A 93 1.41 -5.42 1.12
N GLN A 94 0.88 -6.25 0.21
CA GLN A 94 -0.15 -7.25 0.51
C GLN A 94 0.43 -8.38 1.36
N GLU A 95 1.57 -8.96 0.95
CA GLU A 95 2.24 -10.05 1.66
C GLU A 95 2.62 -9.62 3.08
N ILE A 96 3.24 -8.45 3.22
CA ILE A 96 3.60 -7.90 4.54
C ILE A 96 2.34 -7.60 5.36
N ARG A 97 1.28 -7.05 4.78
CA ARG A 97 0.05 -6.77 5.55
C ARG A 97 -0.70 -8.04 5.97
N VAL A 98 -0.72 -9.07 5.13
CA VAL A 98 -1.34 -10.37 5.46
C VAL A 98 -0.52 -11.05 6.55
N LEU A 99 0.80 -11.09 6.40
CA LEU A 99 1.71 -11.63 7.41
C LEU A 99 1.62 -10.85 8.73
N VAL A 100 1.61 -9.52 8.69
CA VAL A 100 1.44 -8.67 9.88
C VAL A 100 0.06 -8.86 10.50
N ARG A 101 -1.02 -9.02 9.73
CA ARG A 101 -2.34 -9.35 10.31
C ARG A 101 -2.37 -10.73 10.94
N PHE A 102 -1.66 -11.68 10.35
CA PHE A 102 -1.54 -13.04 10.88
C PHE A 102 -0.68 -13.09 12.15
N PHE A 103 0.43 -12.35 12.20
CA PHE A 103 1.37 -12.25 13.33
C PHE A 103 1.08 -11.14 14.33
N ALA A 104 0.04 -10.32 14.10
CA ALA A 104 -0.55 -9.45 15.11
C ALA A 104 -1.85 -10.02 15.71
N PRO A 105 -1.87 -11.22 16.31
CA PRO A 105 -2.84 -11.50 17.36
C PRO A 105 -2.54 -10.55 18.52
N SER A 106 -3.34 -9.48 18.61
CA SER A 106 -3.53 -8.65 19.82
C SER A 106 -2.27 -8.43 20.69
N ARG A 107 -1.50 -7.36 20.41
CA ARG A 107 -1.10 -6.52 21.55
C ARG A 107 -2.36 -5.79 22.01
N ARG A 108 -3.14 -6.42 22.90
CA ARG A 108 -4.11 -5.68 23.72
C ARG A 108 -3.28 -4.69 24.55
N PRO A 109 -3.44 -3.37 24.38
CA PRO A 109 -2.77 -2.39 25.25
C PRO A 109 -3.22 -2.53 26.71
N ARG A 110 -4.30 -3.28 26.96
CA ARG A 110 -4.94 -3.43 28.27
C ARG A 110 -4.22 -4.36 29.25
N LEU A 111 -3.34 -5.27 28.79
CA LEU A 111 -2.63 -6.19 29.68
C LEU A 111 -1.38 -5.54 30.29
N GLU A 112 -0.62 -4.74 29.54
CA GLU A 112 0.51 -4.00 30.13
C GLU A 112 0.04 -2.95 31.13
N GLU A 113 -1.11 -2.30 30.89
CA GLU A 113 -1.64 -1.31 31.84
C GLU A 113 -2.20 -1.99 33.10
N GLU A 114 -2.86 -3.15 32.97
CA GLU A 114 -3.34 -3.92 34.13
C GLU A 114 -2.19 -4.55 34.93
N ASP A 115 -1.16 -5.09 34.28
CA ASP A 115 0.04 -5.60 34.97
C ASP A 115 0.84 -4.47 35.61
N ARG A 116 1.03 -3.35 34.93
CA ARG A 116 1.72 -2.17 35.50
C ARG A 116 0.97 -1.61 36.70
N VAL A 117 -0.36 -1.56 36.66
CA VAL A 117 -1.21 -1.15 37.79
C VAL A 117 -1.14 -2.19 38.93
N ARG A 118 -1.15 -3.49 38.63
CA ARG A 118 -1.01 -4.56 39.64
C ARG A 118 0.36 -4.54 40.33
N ILE A 119 1.44 -4.27 39.59
CA ILE A 119 2.80 -4.17 40.13
C ILE A 119 2.91 -2.94 41.05
N VAL A 120 2.44 -1.77 40.59
CA VAL A 120 2.41 -0.54 41.42
C VAL A 120 1.54 -0.72 42.67
N THR A 121 0.41 -1.42 42.57
CA THR A 121 -0.47 -1.66 43.72
C THR A 121 0.16 -2.61 44.73
N ARG A 122 0.91 -3.63 44.29
CA ARG A 122 1.65 -4.53 45.19
C ARG A 122 2.73 -3.81 45.97
N ASP A 123 3.48 -2.90 45.33
CA ASP A 123 4.52 -2.14 46.01
C ASP A 123 3.93 -1.17 47.05
N GLN A 124 2.79 -0.53 46.75
CA GLN A 124 2.07 0.31 47.71
C GLN A 124 1.54 -0.49 48.93
N LEU A 125 1.03 -1.70 48.70
CA LEU A 125 0.59 -2.58 49.78
C LEU A 125 1.76 -3.05 50.65
N ALA A 126 2.92 -3.35 50.06
CA ALA A 126 4.11 -3.72 50.80
C ALA A 126 4.68 -2.54 51.62
N LEU A 127 4.58 -1.31 51.11
CA LEU A 127 5.08 -0.12 51.78
C LEU A 127 4.15 0.29 52.95
N THR A 128 2.84 0.16 52.77
CA THR A 128 1.83 0.39 53.82
C THR A 128 1.77 -0.72 54.87
N SER A 129 2.12 -1.97 54.52
CA SER A 129 2.23 -3.05 55.53
C SER A 129 3.48 -2.91 56.40
N ASN A 130 4.58 -2.35 55.86
CA ASN A 130 5.81 -2.09 56.62
C ASN A 130 5.74 -0.79 57.43
N LEU A 131 4.94 0.18 56.99
CA LEU A 131 4.51 1.33 57.79
C LEU A 131 3.19 0.98 58.49
N GLY A 132 3.24 0.08 59.47
CA GLY A 132 2.10 -0.06 60.41
C GLY A 132 1.71 1.32 60.96
N PRO A 133 0.41 1.58 61.24
CA PRO A 133 -0.05 2.89 61.68
C PRO A 133 0.80 3.36 62.85
N CYS A 134 1.63 4.38 62.61
CA CYS A 134 2.42 5.02 63.65
C CYS A 134 1.41 5.73 64.55
N SER A 135 1.01 5.03 65.62
CA SER A 135 0.13 5.57 66.64
C SER A 135 0.79 6.84 67.20
N PRO A 136 0.12 8.00 67.15
CA PRO A 136 0.68 9.23 67.70
C PRO A 136 0.73 9.07 69.22
N LYS A 137 1.93 8.84 69.76
CA LYS A 137 2.19 8.93 71.20
C LYS A 137 2.03 10.38 71.62
N THR A 138 0.86 10.71 72.15
CA THR A 138 0.60 11.95 72.87
C THR A 138 1.46 11.95 74.13
N LEU A 139 2.31 12.96 74.23
CA LEU A 139 3.30 13.18 75.27
C LEU A 139 2.75 14.27 76.20
N THR A 140 2.29 13.89 77.40
CA THR A 140 2.08 14.77 78.57
C THR A 140 2.12 13.86 79.81
N GLU A 141 3.31 13.66 80.40
CA GLU A 141 3.84 14.40 81.55
C GLU A 141 3.48 13.73 82.89
N LYS A 142 4.54 13.31 83.61
CA LYS A 142 4.56 12.68 84.93
C LYS A 142 4.80 13.76 85.99
N GLY A 143 4.07 13.73 87.10
CA GLY A 143 4.42 14.37 88.38
C GLY A 143 3.27 14.20 89.38
N ALA A 144 3.24 13.13 90.20
CA ALA A 144 3.87 12.99 91.53
C ALA A 144 3.22 13.88 92.62
N PRO A 145 3.29 13.56 93.93
CA PRO A 145 3.57 12.28 94.60
C PRO A 145 2.34 11.59 95.21
#